data_AF-A0A498CVD5-F1
#
_entry.id   AF-A0A498CVD5-F1
#
_cell.length_a   1.000
_cell.length_b   1.000
_cell.length_c   1.000
_cell.angle_alpha   90.00
_cell.angle_beta   90.00
_cell.angle_gamma   90.00
#
_symmetry.space_group_name_H-M   'P 1'
#
loop_
_entity.id
_entity.type
_entity.pdbx_description
1 polymer ?
#
loop_
_entity_poly.entity_id
_entity_poly.type
_entity_poly.pdbx_seq_one_letter_code
_entity_poly.pdbx_strand_id
1 'polypeptide(L)'
;MILHGYQFFVIDHLWELAPTVDQFFKNLIDLYPPKSNFDEFQSMLSVATAKWKYAQQLADELGWEGDFVGEPRVFCLPDPRGMTLDYGFVFKQYNNGMTYVISPIYLDYIAEFENVEYKRLVTD
;
A
#
# COMPACT_ATOMS: atom_id res chain seq x y z
N MET A 1 -0.87 -10.72 9.15
CA MET A 1 -0.84 -9.24 8.97
C MET A 1 -2.26 -8.70 8.83
N ILE A 2 -2.52 -7.41 9.16
CA ILE A 2 -3.84 -6.78 8.92
C ILE A 2 -3.68 -5.67 7.89
N LEU A 3 -4.59 -5.62 6.90
CA LEU A 3 -4.70 -4.55 5.92
C LEU A 3 -6.13 -4.00 5.89
N HIS A 4 -6.22 -2.69 5.68
CA HIS A 4 -7.45 -1.92 5.54
C HIS A 4 -7.47 -1.30 4.15
N GLY A 5 -8.49 -1.62 3.37
CA GLY A 5 -8.64 -1.16 2.00
C GLY A 5 -9.81 -0.19 1.90
N TYR A 6 -9.61 0.87 1.13
CA TYR A 6 -10.59 1.91 0.85
C TYR A 6 -10.68 2.12 -0.66
N GLN A 7 -11.90 2.24 -1.18
CA GLN A 7 -12.16 2.59 -2.57
C GLN A 7 -13.07 3.82 -2.61
N PHE A 8 -12.65 4.85 -3.33
CA PHE A 8 -13.38 6.10 -3.45
C PHE A 8 -13.02 6.86 -4.73
N PHE A 9 -13.69 7.99 -4.94
CA PHE A 9 -13.51 8.78 -6.14
C PHE A 9 -12.09 9.34 -6.26
N VAL A 10 -11.73 9.69 -7.49
CA VAL A 10 -10.41 10.10 -7.95
C VAL A 10 -9.68 11.09 -7.01
N ILE A 11 -8.42 10.78 -6.67
CA ILE A 11 -7.40 11.80 -6.37
C ILE A 11 -6.71 12.15 -7.71
N ASP A 12 -6.56 13.44 -8.06
CA ASP A 12 -5.96 13.87 -9.34
C ASP A 12 -4.69 14.72 -9.20
N HIS A 13 -4.28 15.04 -7.96
CA HIS A 13 -3.21 15.99 -7.71
C HIS A 13 -2.22 15.47 -6.67
N LEU A 14 -0.97 15.93 -6.77
CA LEU A 14 0.12 15.71 -5.80
C LEU A 14 0.57 14.25 -5.62
N TRP A 15 0.17 13.35 -6.53
CA TRP A 15 0.59 11.95 -6.53
C TRP A 15 2.11 11.79 -6.66
N GLU A 16 2.75 12.72 -7.36
CA GLU A 16 4.18 12.71 -7.67
C GLU A 16 5.04 12.99 -6.44
N LEU A 17 4.46 13.49 -5.35
CA LEU A 17 5.16 13.67 -4.08
C LEU A 17 5.43 12.34 -3.38
N ALA A 18 4.63 11.30 -3.67
CA ALA A 18 4.82 9.96 -3.14
C ALA A 18 5.73 9.14 -4.06
N PRO A 19 6.67 8.35 -3.50
CA PRO A 19 7.49 7.45 -4.30
C PRO A 19 6.62 6.39 -4.97
N THR A 20 7.03 5.93 -6.15
CA THR A 20 6.43 4.73 -6.76
C THR A 20 6.75 3.50 -5.93
N VAL A 21 5.96 2.43 -6.08
CA VAL A 21 6.25 1.13 -5.46
C VAL A 21 7.67 0.67 -5.82
N ASP A 22 8.07 0.80 -7.08
CA ASP A 22 9.42 0.41 -7.54
C ASP A 22 10.51 1.26 -6.89
N GLN A 23 10.34 2.58 -6.81
CA GLN A 23 11.28 3.48 -6.14
C GLN A 23 11.40 3.14 -4.66
N PHE A 24 10.28 2.88 -3.98
CA PHE A 24 10.25 2.53 -2.57
C PHE A 24 10.97 1.19 -2.32
N PHE A 25 10.72 0.17 -3.13
CA PHE A 25 11.34 -1.15 -2.99
C PHE A 25 12.84 -1.09 -3.26
N LYS A 26 13.27 -0.28 -4.24
CA LYS A 26 14.69 -0.01 -4.47
C LYS A 26 15.35 0.63 -3.24
N ASN A 27 14.72 1.64 -2.65
CA ASN A 27 15.23 2.29 -1.44
C ASN A 27 15.30 1.31 -0.26
N LEU A 28 14.32 0.42 -0.09
CA LEU A 28 14.35 -0.63 0.94
C LEU A 28 15.53 -1.59 0.75
N ILE A 29 15.81 -2.02 -0.48
CA ILE A 29 16.96 -2.88 -0.79
C ILE A 29 18.28 -2.16 -0.46
N ASP A 30 18.38 -0.87 -0.79
CA ASP A 30 19.58 -0.08 -0.52
C ASP A 30 19.83 0.15 0.98
N LEU A 31 18.78 0.20 1.81
CA LEU A 31 18.89 0.29 3.27
C LEU A 31 19.30 -1.03 3.93
N TYR A 32 18.94 -2.17 3.33
CA TYR A 32 19.26 -3.52 3.82
C TYR A 32 20.09 -4.28 2.77
N PRO A 33 21.33 -3.85 2.46
CA PRO A 33 22.08 -4.45 1.38
C PRO A 33 22.33 -5.96 1.65
N PRO A 34 22.12 -6.85 0.66
CA PRO A 34 22.14 -8.31 0.86
C PRO A 34 23.44 -8.86 1.45
N LYS A 35 24.54 -8.13 1.29
CA LYS A 35 25.88 -8.50 1.72
C LYS A 35 26.09 -8.35 3.23
N SER A 36 25.25 -7.59 3.91
CA SER A 36 25.42 -7.25 5.33
C SER A 36 24.75 -8.25 6.26
N ASN A 37 23.56 -8.74 5.88
CA ASN A 37 22.80 -9.75 6.60
C ASN A 37 21.76 -10.39 5.66
N PHE A 38 22.09 -11.55 5.09
CA PHE A 38 21.27 -12.16 4.03
C PHE A 38 19.89 -12.63 4.52
N ASP A 39 19.83 -13.19 5.73
CA ASP A 39 18.57 -13.70 6.30
C ASP A 39 17.60 -12.55 6.61
N GLU A 40 18.13 -11.44 7.16
CA GLU A 40 17.35 -10.24 7.41
C GLU A 40 16.85 -9.60 6.11
N PHE A 41 17.71 -9.52 5.10
CA PHE A 41 17.34 -9.05 3.76
C PHE A 41 16.23 -9.93 3.14
N GLN A 42 16.38 -11.25 3.18
CA GLN A 42 15.36 -12.17 2.67
C GLN A 42 14.04 -12.04 3.41
N SER A 43 14.08 -11.93 4.74
CA SER A 43 12.88 -11.72 5.56
C SER A 43 12.18 -10.41 5.20
N MET A 44 12.92 -9.30 5.13
CA MET A 44 12.40 -7.98 4.76
C MET A 44 11.74 -8.01 3.37
N LEU A 45 12.44 -8.55 2.36
CA LEU A 45 11.92 -8.62 1.00
C LEU A 45 10.66 -9.50 0.93
N SER A 46 10.65 -10.65 1.62
CA SER A 46 9.50 -11.55 1.67
C SER A 46 8.27 -10.85 2.24
N VAL A 47 8.45 -10.09 3.33
CA VAL A 47 7.37 -9.31 3.96
C VAL A 47 6.88 -8.22 3.02
N ALA A 48 7.78 -7.46 2.37
CA ALA A 48 7.40 -6.39 1.45
C ALA A 48 6.63 -6.91 0.23
N THR A 49 7.10 -8.00 -0.39
CA THR A 49 6.42 -8.64 -1.53
C THR A 49 5.08 -9.23 -1.12
N ALA A 50 4.99 -9.88 0.03
CA ALA A 50 3.72 -10.39 0.55
C ALA A 50 2.73 -9.24 0.79
N LYS A 51 3.18 -8.15 1.41
CA LYS A 51 2.35 -6.97 1.67
C LYS A 51 1.77 -6.36 0.39
N TRP A 52 2.58 -6.23 -0.66
CA TRP A 52 2.11 -5.75 -1.96
C TRP A 52 1.10 -6.70 -2.59
N LYS A 53 1.37 -8.01 -2.59
CA LYS A 53 0.43 -9.02 -3.09
C LYS A 53 -0.93 -8.97 -2.38
N TYR A 54 -0.92 -8.90 -1.05
CA TYR A 54 -2.16 -8.82 -0.27
C TYR A 54 -2.88 -7.49 -0.43
N ALA A 55 -2.15 -6.40 -0.71
CA ALA A 55 -2.76 -5.13 -1.05
C ALA A 55 -3.50 -5.18 -2.39
N GLN A 56 -2.89 -5.79 -3.40
CA GLN A 56 -3.53 -6.04 -4.70
C GLN A 56 -4.76 -6.94 -4.56
N GLN A 57 -4.68 -7.99 -3.74
CA GLN A 57 -5.83 -8.85 -3.45
C GLN A 57 -6.97 -8.06 -2.77
N LEU A 58 -6.67 -7.26 -1.76
CA LEU A 58 -7.70 -6.48 -1.07
C LEU A 58 -8.32 -5.42 -1.99
N ALA A 59 -7.55 -4.85 -2.91
CA ALA A 59 -8.09 -3.94 -3.92
C ALA A 59 -9.00 -4.68 -4.93
N ASP A 60 -8.63 -5.89 -5.37
CA ASP A 60 -9.48 -6.73 -6.22
C ASP A 60 -10.82 -7.03 -5.53
N GLU A 61 -10.79 -7.35 -4.23
CA GLU A 61 -12.00 -7.51 -3.42
C GLU A 61 -12.85 -6.22 -3.32
N LEU A 62 -12.24 -5.04 -3.51
CA LEU A 62 -12.90 -3.74 -3.56
C LEU A 62 -13.33 -3.32 -4.98
N GLY A 63 -13.09 -4.15 -6.00
CA GLY A 63 -13.48 -3.90 -7.38
C GLY A 63 -12.35 -3.43 -8.31
N TRP A 64 -11.08 -3.51 -7.87
CA TRP A 64 -9.94 -3.23 -8.73
C TRP A 64 -9.77 -4.31 -9.80
N GLU A 65 -9.58 -3.91 -11.06
CA GLU A 65 -9.55 -4.84 -12.20
C GLU A 65 -8.14 -5.20 -12.69
N GLY A 66 -7.09 -4.81 -11.96
CA GLY A 66 -5.71 -5.17 -12.29
C GLY A 66 -4.93 -4.12 -13.09
N ASP A 67 -5.52 -2.97 -13.37
CA ASP A 67 -4.97 -1.88 -14.19
C ASP A 67 -4.65 -0.61 -13.37
N PHE A 68 -3.71 0.20 -13.88
CA PHE A 68 -3.27 1.42 -13.22
C PHE A 68 -3.29 2.64 -14.15
N VAL A 69 -3.72 3.80 -13.64
CA VAL A 69 -3.36 5.11 -14.20
C VAL A 69 -1.97 5.46 -13.68
N GLY A 70 -0.96 5.28 -14.53
CA GLY A 70 0.43 5.49 -14.14
C GLY A 70 0.93 4.43 -13.16
N GLU A 71 1.90 4.79 -12.33
CA GLU A 71 2.55 3.86 -11.40
C GLU A 71 1.88 3.91 -10.00
N PRO A 72 1.66 2.75 -9.35
CA PRO A 72 1.20 2.71 -7.96
C PRO A 72 2.23 3.37 -7.03
N ARG A 73 1.75 3.99 -5.96
CA ARG A 73 2.55 4.80 -5.02
C ARG A 73 2.51 4.25 -3.60
N VAL A 74 3.48 4.67 -2.79
CA VAL A 74 3.61 4.29 -1.37
C VAL A 74 3.47 5.51 -0.47
N PHE A 75 2.77 5.37 0.64
CA PHE A 75 2.71 6.36 1.73
C PHE A 75 3.13 5.74 3.05
N CYS A 76 3.72 6.54 3.95
CA CYS A 76 4.15 6.07 5.27
C CYS A 76 3.28 6.68 6.38
N LEU A 77 2.95 5.89 7.39
CA LEU A 77 2.21 6.29 8.57
C LEU A 77 2.99 5.88 9.83
N PRO A 78 3.02 6.73 10.87
CA PRO A 78 3.53 6.32 12.17
C PRO A 78 2.59 5.29 12.80
N ASP A 79 3.14 4.14 13.22
CA ASP A 79 2.42 3.15 14.02
C ASP A 79 2.90 3.18 15.48
N PRO A 80 2.12 3.80 16.40
CA PRO A 80 2.50 3.88 17.81
C PRO A 80 2.49 2.52 18.51
N ARG A 81 1.81 1.49 17.96
CA ARG A 81 1.77 0.13 18.55
C ARG A 81 3.09 -0.60 18.34
N GLY A 82 3.72 -0.37 17.19
CA GLY A 82 5.01 -0.95 16.83
C GLY A 82 6.21 -0.05 17.16
N MET A 83 5.98 1.23 17.48
CA MET A 83 7.03 2.27 17.57
C MET A 83 7.84 2.40 16.26
N THR A 84 7.19 2.21 15.11
CA THR A 84 7.81 2.24 13.78
C THR A 84 7.06 3.14 12.82
N LEU A 85 7.67 3.43 11.67
CA LEU A 85 6.93 3.85 10.47
C LEU A 85 6.50 2.59 9.72
N ASP A 86 5.21 2.49 9.43
CA ASP A 86 4.69 1.48 8.50
C ASP A 86 4.22 2.17 7.21
N TYR A 87 3.97 1.41 6.17
CA TYR A 87 3.63 1.93 4.85
C TYR A 87 2.44 1.23 4.22
N GLY A 88 1.69 1.98 3.41
CA GLY A 88 0.58 1.51 2.61
C GLY A 88 0.76 1.86 1.14
N PHE A 89 -0.23 1.47 0.33
CA PHE A 89 -0.22 1.66 -1.12
C PHE A 89 -1.41 2.50 -1.56
N VAL A 90 -1.19 3.38 -2.53
CA VAL A 90 -2.24 4.14 -3.19
C VAL A 90 -2.09 4.05 -4.69
N PHE A 91 -3.18 3.73 -5.39
CA PHE A 91 -3.19 3.61 -6.84
C PHE A 91 -4.56 3.91 -7.42
N LYS A 92 -4.55 4.32 -8.69
CA LYS A 92 -5.75 4.71 -9.43
C LYS A 92 -5.99 3.72 -10.56
N GLN A 93 -7.23 3.31 -10.76
CA GLN A 93 -7.64 2.40 -11.82
C GLN A 93 -7.86 3.12 -13.15
N TYR A 94 -7.45 2.51 -14.26
CA TYR A 94 -7.45 3.17 -15.58
C TYR A 94 -8.86 3.30 -16.17
N ASN A 95 -9.68 2.26 -16.10
CA ASN A 95 -10.98 2.24 -16.78
C ASN A 95 -12.05 3.19 -16.19
N ASN A 96 -12.02 3.44 -14.87
CA ASN A 96 -13.07 4.14 -14.14
C ASN A 96 -12.53 5.27 -13.24
N GLY A 97 -11.20 5.40 -13.13
CA GLY A 97 -10.55 6.43 -12.32
C GLY A 97 -10.62 6.22 -10.81
N MET A 98 -11.20 5.12 -10.32
CA MET A 98 -11.36 4.90 -8.88
C MET A 98 -9.99 4.78 -8.20
N THR A 99 -9.92 5.34 -7.00
CA THR A 99 -8.70 5.33 -6.18
C THR A 99 -8.82 4.24 -5.12
N TYR A 100 -7.75 3.47 -4.97
CA TYR A 100 -7.60 2.42 -3.97
C TYR A 100 -6.50 2.82 -3.01
N VAL A 101 -6.82 2.82 -1.71
CA VAL A 101 -5.86 3.06 -0.62
C VAL A 101 -5.82 1.80 0.23
N ILE A 102 -4.65 1.19 0.36
CA ILE A 102 -4.43 0.03 1.22
C ILE A 102 -3.46 0.41 2.34
N SER A 103 -3.93 0.36 3.58
CA SER A 103 -3.19 0.78 4.76
C SER A 103 -3.05 -0.34 5.78
N PRO A 104 -1.89 -0.49 6.45
CA PRO A 104 -1.75 -1.38 7.61
C PRO A 104 -2.43 -0.84 8.88
N ILE A 105 -2.84 0.43 8.86
CA ILE A 105 -3.51 1.12 9.97
C ILE A 105 -4.91 1.53 9.51
N TYR A 106 -5.91 1.35 10.37
CA TYR A 106 -7.25 1.86 10.10
C TYR A 106 -7.24 3.39 10.01
N LEU A 107 -7.82 3.93 8.95
CA LEU A 107 -7.84 5.35 8.61
C LEU A 107 -9.29 5.83 8.75
N ASP A 108 -9.66 6.21 9.96
CA ASP A 108 -10.98 6.74 10.31
C ASP A 108 -11.43 7.87 9.36
N TYR A 109 -10.55 8.83 9.08
CA TYR A 109 -10.86 9.97 8.21
C TYR A 109 -11.21 9.59 6.76
N ILE A 110 -10.77 8.43 6.27
CA ILE A 110 -11.19 7.89 4.97
C ILE A 110 -12.42 7.04 5.15
N ALA A 111 -12.42 6.13 6.13
CA ALA A 111 -13.48 5.15 6.35
C ALA A 111 -14.85 5.80 6.62
N GLU A 112 -14.85 6.97 7.26
CA GLU A 112 -16.06 7.70 7.64
C GLU A 112 -16.52 8.71 6.57
N PHE A 113 -15.77 8.86 5.46
CA PHE A 113 -16.13 9.78 4.40
C PHE A 113 -17.26 9.21 3.52
N GLU A 114 -18.13 10.07 2.99
CA GLU A 114 -19.26 9.63 2.15
C GLU A 114 -18.76 8.97 0.86
N ASN A 115 -19.43 7.90 0.43
CA ASN A 115 -19.12 7.14 -0.79
C ASN A 115 -17.74 6.47 -0.79
N VAL A 116 -17.25 6.09 0.38
CA VAL A 116 -16.08 5.21 0.54
C VAL A 116 -16.55 3.79 0.77
N GLU A 117 -16.08 2.86 -0.06
CA GLU A 117 -16.19 1.42 0.21
C GLU A 117 -14.99 0.98 1.04
N TYR A 118 -15.23 0.19 2.09
CA TYR A 118 -14.21 -0.26 3.02
C TYR A 118 -14.21 -1.78 3.18
N LYS A 119 -13.02 -2.38 3.15
CA LYS A 119 -12.79 -3.78 3.49
C LYS A 119 -11.55 -3.96 4.36
N ARG A 120 -11.54 -5.04 5.13
CA ARG A 120 -10.39 -5.45 5.94
C ARG A 120 -9.97 -6.85 5.55
N LEU A 121 -8.68 -7.03 5.30
CA LEU A 121 -8.05 -8.33 5.12
C LEU A 121 -7.20 -8.67 6.35
N VAL A 122 -7.41 -9.86 6.90
CA VAL A 122 -6.56 -10.44 7.93
C VAL A 122 -5.85 -11.63 7.30
N THR A 123 -4.54 -11.56 7.21
CA THR A 123 -3.69 -12.67 6.77
C THR A 123 -3.06 -13.31 8.00
N ASP A 124 -2.77 -14.59 7.88
CA ASP A 124 -1.86 -15.26 8.82
C ASP A 124 -0.47 -14.59 8.82
#